data_AF-A0A1H9FZC2-F1
#
_entry.id   AF-A0A1H9FZC2-F1
#
_cell.length_a   1.000
_cell.length_b   1.000
_cell.length_c   1.000
_cell.angle_alpha   90.00
_cell.angle_beta   90.00
_cell.angle_gamma   90.00
#
_symmetry.space_group_name_H-M   'P 1'
#
loop_
_entity.id
_entity.type
_entity.pdbx_description
1 polymer ?
#
loop_
_entity_poly.entity_id
_entity_poly.type
_entity_poly.pdbx_seq_one_letter_code
_entity_poly.pdbx_strand_id
1 'polypeptide(L)'
;MRRSAVSIPSNIAEGKSRNSIKEYKQFVGIAKGSAAELETQLLICERIGYLEKEELSEVMGLLDEVSKMLAKLNNALAPRT
;
A
#
# COMPACT_ATOMS: atom_id res chain seq x y z
N MET A 1 6.07 8.38 -6.88
CA MET A 1 6.36 6.93 -6.87
C MET A 1 7.29 6.54 -5.73
N ARG A 2 8.57 6.97 -5.71
CA ARG A 2 9.51 6.61 -4.62
C ARG A 2 8.95 6.89 -3.21
N ARG A 3 8.35 8.06 -3.00
CA ARG A 3 7.71 8.41 -1.71
C ARG A 3 6.54 7.48 -1.38
N SER A 4 5.60 7.27 -2.30
CA SER A 4 4.44 6.37 -2.08
C SER A 4 4.90 4.93 -1.79
N ALA A 5 5.88 4.41 -2.56
CA ALA A 5 6.45 3.08 -2.34
C ALA A 5 7.14 2.93 -0.98
N VAL A 6 7.96 3.90 -0.57
CA VAL A 6 8.65 3.89 0.75
C VAL A 6 7.66 4.15 1.90
N SER A 7 6.59 4.90 1.65
CA SER A 7 5.55 5.22 2.64
C SER A 7 4.77 3.99 3.09
N ILE A 8 4.55 2.99 2.21
CA ILE A 8 3.83 1.75 2.54
C ILE A 8 4.47 1.01 3.71
N PRO A 9 5.74 0.54 3.64
CA PRO A 9 6.37 -0.15 4.77
C PRO A 9 6.62 0.76 5.96
N SER A 10 6.91 2.06 5.72
CA SER A 10 7.11 3.03 6.80
C SER A 10 5.88 3.16 7.69
N ASN A 11 4.68 3.29 7.10
CA ASN A 11 3.44 3.39 7.86
C ASN A 11 3.07 2.09 8.57
N ILE A 12 3.37 0.92 7.99
CA ILE A 12 3.17 -0.37 8.68
C ILE A 12 4.03 -0.43 9.95
N ALA A 13 5.32 -0.11 9.82
CA ALA A 13 6.27 -0.14 10.94
C ALA A 13 5.91 0.91 12.01
N GLU A 14 5.59 2.14 11.59
CA GLU A 14 5.20 3.21 12.49
C GLU A 14 3.92 2.85 13.25
N GLY A 15 2.88 2.38 12.54
CA GLY A 15 1.63 1.94 13.15
C GLY A 15 1.83 0.81 14.16
N LYS A 16 2.70 -0.16 13.86
CA LYS A 16 3.01 -1.27 14.77
C LYS A 16 3.69 -0.81 16.06
N SER A 17 4.42 0.31 16.02
CA SER A 17 5.09 0.89 17.19
C SER A 17 4.17 1.75 18.08
N ARG A 18 2.93 2.01 17.66
CA ARG A 18 1.95 2.80 18.43
C ARG A 18 1.35 2.02 19.61
N ASN A 19 0.72 2.76 20.52
CA ASN A 19 0.26 2.23 21.81
C ASN A 19 -1.10 1.55 21.74
N SER A 20 -1.84 1.67 20.63
CA SER A 20 -3.17 1.08 20.49
C SER A 20 -3.41 0.42 19.14
N ILE A 21 -4.27 -0.61 19.13
CA ILE A 21 -4.75 -1.28 17.91
C ILE A 21 -5.46 -0.28 16.98
N LYS A 22 -6.17 0.71 17.55
CA LYS A 22 -6.87 1.76 16.80
C LYS A 22 -5.88 2.60 15.98
N GLU A 23 -4.79 3.04 16.60
CA GLU A 23 -3.72 3.76 15.90
C GLU A 23 -3.06 2.87 14.85
N TYR A 24 -2.73 1.61 15.19
CA TYR A 24 -2.13 0.71 14.21
C TYR A 24 -3.03 0.56 12.96
N LYS A 25 -4.34 0.36 13.16
CA LYS A 25 -5.31 0.29 12.07
C LYS A 25 -5.33 1.57 11.22
N GLN A 26 -5.26 2.75 11.85
CA GLN A 26 -5.19 4.03 11.13
C GLN A 26 -3.95 4.10 10.22
N PHE A 27 -2.77 3.75 10.74
CA PHE A 27 -1.52 3.72 9.97
C PHE A 27 -1.55 2.69 8.84
N VAL A 28 -2.12 1.51 9.06
CA VAL A 28 -2.36 0.53 7.98
C VAL A 28 -3.29 1.12 6.91
N GLY A 29 -4.29 1.92 7.30
CA GLY A 29 -5.12 2.69 6.38
C GLY A 29 -4.33 3.68 5.53
N ILE A 30 -3.35 4.38 6.11
CA ILE A 30 -2.45 5.30 5.38
C ILE A 30 -1.57 4.51 4.39
N ALA A 31 -1.04 3.35 4.81
CA ALA A 31 -0.27 2.47 3.93
C ALA A 31 -1.09 2.01 2.72
N LYS A 32 -2.38 1.67 2.91
CA LYS A 32 -3.31 1.36 1.80
C LYS A 32 -3.50 2.56 0.87
N GLY A 33 -3.65 3.77 1.41
CA GLY A 33 -3.72 4.99 0.60
C GLY A 33 -2.47 5.20 -0.26
N SER A 34 -1.29 4.99 0.34
CA SER A 34 -0.01 5.08 -0.39
C SER A 34 0.11 4.03 -1.51
N ALA A 35 -0.44 2.82 -1.31
CA ALA A 35 -0.50 1.79 -2.34
C ALA A 35 -1.39 2.19 -3.52
N ALA A 36 -2.59 2.74 -3.25
CA ALA A 36 -3.50 3.22 -4.30
C ALA A 36 -2.93 4.40 -5.11
N GLU A 37 -2.19 5.30 -4.44
CA GLU A 37 -1.46 6.38 -5.14
C GLU A 37 -0.36 5.82 -6.06
N LEU A 38 0.38 4.81 -5.61
CA LEU A 38 1.43 4.19 -6.40
C LEU A 38 0.85 3.47 -7.63
N GLU A 39 -0.26 2.75 -7.46
CA GLU A 39 -1.00 2.12 -8.56
C GLU A 39 -1.39 3.16 -9.61
N THR A 40 -1.99 4.27 -9.19
CA THR A 40 -2.39 5.36 -10.10
C THR A 40 -1.18 5.90 -10.86
N GLN A 41 -0.04 6.12 -10.17
CA GLN A 41 1.17 6.63 -10.79
C GLN A 41 1.79 5.64 -11.79
N LEU A 42 1.76 4.33 -11.51
CA LEU A 42 2.24 3.28 -12.42
C LEU A 42 1.40 3.23 -13.70
N LEU A 43 0.07 3.29 -13.58
CA LEU A 43 -0.84 3.35 -14.72
C LEU A 43 -0.62 4.60 -15.58
N ILE A 44 -0.31 5.75 -14.96
CA ILE A 44 0.03 6.97 -15.70
C ILE A 44 1.37 6.80 -16.43
N CYS A 45 2.37 6.19 -15.79
CA CYS A 45 3.68 5.94 -16.40
C CYS A 45 3.59 5.08 -17.66
N GLU A 46 2.79 4.01 -17.66
CA GLU A 46 2.56 3.21 -18.86
C GLU A 46 1.89 4.03 -19.98
N ARG A 47 0.85 4.80 -19.65
CA ARG A 47 0.12 5.62 -20.64
C ARG A 47 0.98 6.66 -21.34
N ILE A 48 2.01 7.18 -20.67
CA ILE A 48 2.94 8.17 -21.23
C ILE A 48 4.22 7.55 -21.80
N GLY A 49 4.30 6.21 -21.86
CA GLY A 49 5.44 5.49 -22.44
C GLY A 49 6.70 5.50 -21.58
N TYR A 50 6.57 5.63 -20.26
CA TYR A 50 7.69 5.53 -19.32
C TYR A 50 7.88 4.12 -18.75
N LEU A 51 6.93 3.22 -19.00
CA LEU A 51 6.92 1.85 -18.53
C LEU A 51 6.28 0.96 -19.60
N GLU A 52 6.93 -0.13 -19.97
CA GLU A 52 6.35 -1.13 -20.87
C GLU A 52 5.26 -1.93 -20.15
N LYS A 53 4.36 -2.56 -20.92
CA LYS A 53 3.24 -3.32 -20.34
C LYS A 53 3.69 -4.49 -19.48
N GLU A 54 4.78 -5.14 -19.87
CA GLU A 54 5.37 -6.26 -19.17
C GLU A 54 5.93 -5.81 -17.80
N GLU A 55 6.64 -4.68 -17.77
CA GLU A 55 7.16 -4.07 -16.54
C GLU A 55 6.02 -3.60 -15.62
N LEU A 56 4.96 -3.01 -16.20
CA LEU A 56 3.76 -2.65 -15.46
C LEU A 56 3.12 -3.89 -14.81
N SER A 57 2.96 -4.98 -15.58
CA SER A 57 2.35 -6.22 -15.10
C SER A 57 3.11 -6.81 -13.91
N GLU A 58 4.45 -6.81 -13.96
CA GLU A 58 5.29 -7.32 -12.87
C GLU A 58 5.09 -6.48 -11.59
N VAL A 59 5.22 -5.15 -11.70
CA VAL A 59 5.11 -4.26 -10.53
C VAL A 59 3.69 -4.22 -9.98
N MET A 60 2.68 -4.26 -10.84
CA MET A 60 1.27 -4.32 -10.43
C MET A 60 0.95 -5.62 -9.69
N GLY A 61 1.53 -6.76 -10.10
CA GLY A 61 1.39 -8.02 -9.39
C GLY A 61 1.90 -7.93 -7.94
N LEU A 62 3.10 -7.36 -7.75
CA LEU A 62 3.66 -7.14 -6.42
C LEU A 62 2.81 -6.18 -5.58
N LEU A 63 2.31 -5.10 -6.20
CA LEU A 63 1.47 -4.12 -5.51
C LEU A 63 0.10 -4.70 -5.09
N ASP A 64 -0.49 -5.57 -5.90
CA ASP A 64 -1.73 -6.28 -5.58
C ASP A 64 -1.54 -7.24 -4.39
N GLU A 65 -0.45 -8.00 -4.37
CA GLU A 65 -0.11 -8.85 -3.22
C GLU A 65 0.01 -8.04 -1.93
N VAL A 66 0.74 -6.92 -1.97
CA VAL A 66 0.88 -6.00 -0.83
C VAL A 66 -0.47 -5.44 -0.40
N SER A 67 -1.30 -5.01 -1.35
CA SER A 67 -2.63 -4.46 -1.09
C SER A 67 -3.55 -5.48 -0.41
N LYS A 68 -3.51 -6.75 -0.84
CA LYS A 68 -4.22 -7.87 -0.21
C LYS A 68 -3.74 -8.13 1.22
N MET A 69 -2.43 -8.12 1.46
CA MET A 69 -1.86 -8.25 2.80
C MET A 69 -2.31 -7.13 3.72
N LEU A 70 -2.27 -5.88 3.24
CA LEU A 70 -2.73 -4.71 4.00
C LEU A 70 -4.22 -4.77 4.31
N ALA A 71 -5.05 -5.23 3.37
CA ALA A 71 -6.47 -5.41 3.59
C ALA A 71 -6.76 -6.45 4.68
N LYS A 72 -6.08 -7.62 4.63
CA LYS A 72 -6.20 -8.66 5.66
C LYS A 72 -5.76 -8.15 7.02
N LEU A 73 -4.62 -7.47 7.11
CA LEU A 73 -4.12 -6.88 8.36
C LEU A 73 -5.10 -5.84 8.92
N ASN A 74 -5.57 -4.91 8.08
CA ASN A 74 -6.53 -3.89 8.50
C ASN A 74 -7.83 -4.49 9.04
N ASN A 75 -8.32 -5.58 8.44
CA ASN A 75 -9.52 -6.29 8.90
C ASN A 75 -9.27 -7.04 10.21
N ALA A 76 -8.10 -7.68 10.36
CA ALA A 76 -7.72 -8.34 11.61
C ALA A 76 -7.59 -7.37 12.80
N LEU A 77 -7.28 -6.10 12.54
CA LEU A 77 -7.24 -5.03 13.55
C LEU A 77 -8.61 -4.37 13.82
N ALA A 78 -9.69 -4.81 13.14
CA ALA A 78 -11.03 -4.31 13.46
C ALA A 78 -11.48 -4.78 14.86
N PRO A 79 -12.29 -3.98 15.58
CA PRO A 79 -12.93 -4.45 16.80
C PRO A 79 -13.76 -5.71 16.48
N ARG A 80 -13.63 -6.75 17.31
CA ARG A 80 -14.57 -7.87 17.26
C ARG A 80 -15.85 -7.39 17.94
N THR A 81 -16.90 -7.21 17.14
CA THR A 81 -18.28 -7.00 17.61
C THR A 81 -18.83 -8.27 18.21
#